data_AF-A0A811K8B0-F1
#
_entry.id   AF-A0A811K8B0-F1
#
_cell.length_a   1.000
_cell.length_b   1.000
_cell.length_c   1.000
_cell.angle_alpha   90.00
_cell.angle_beta   90.00
_cell.angle_gamma   90.00
#
_symmetry.space_group_name_H-M   'P 1'
#
loop_
_entity.id
_entity.type
_entity.pdbx_description
1 polymer ?
#
loop_
_entity_poly.entity_id
_entity_poly.type
_entity_poly.pdbx_seq_one_letter_code
_entity_poly.pdbx_strand_id
1 'polypeptide(L)'
;MDTQKPLARFMKKLDRLAPQLNEHFVEIQDLDRKSREDGNKLKKLCNSACSTQPRSPKQKKDQHEERYTQLMKLLDDMEEDCKRKVELASTSYETVDKYINDLDKSYLKFTQNVTAPVDHNKKHHQKASTGRKKKRKASEVAETDGTATESLDFDSPLVEMPVDPNEPTYCYCHQVSFGQMIMCDNKTCNIEWFHFQCVGLTSTPRGKWYCDNCKSKVKRGRKPSALN
;
A
#
# COMPACT_ATOMS: atom_id res chain seq x y z
N MET A 1 -5.55 -42.75 1.19
CA MET A 1 -4.97 -41.39 1.24
C MET A 1 -6.03 -40.42 0.72
N ASP A 2 -6.88 -39.90 1.60
CA ASP A 2 -7.98 -38.98 1.27
C ASP A 2 -7.48 -37.53 1.13
N THR A 3 -6.68 -37.24 0.11
CA THR A 3 -6.24 -35.85 -0.21
C THR A 3 -7.35 -35.00 -0.83
N GLN A 4 -8.48 -35.61 -1.21
CA GLN A 4 -9.59 -34.97 -1.91
C GLN A 4 -10.49 -34.12 -0.98
N LYS A 5 -10.63 -34.49 0.31
CA LYS A 5 -11.49 -33.79 1.27
C LYS A 5 -10.97 -32.40 1.70
N PRO A 6 -9.66 -32.21 1.97
CA PRO A 6 -9.10 -30.90 2.28
C PRO A 6 -9.21 -29.92 1.11
N LEU A 7 -8.92 -30.38 -0.12
CA LEU A 7 -8.98 -29.57 -1.33
C LEU A 7 -10.42 -29.11 -1.63
N ALA A 8 -11.40 -30.01 -1.52
CA ALA A 8 -12.81 -29.68 -1.74
C ALA A 8 -13.36 -28.70 -0.70
N ARG A 9 -12.91 -28.79 0.57
CA ARG A 9 -13.27 -27.81 1.61
C ARG A 9 -12.66 -26.43 1.33
N PHE A 10 -11.50 -26.41 0.69
CA PHE A 10 -10.80 -25.19 0.33
C PHE A 10 -11.38 -24.50 -0.91
N MET A 11 -11.69 -25.23 -1.98
CA MET A 11 -12.37 -24.66 -3.15
C MET A 11 -13.70 -24.00 -2.75
N LYS A 12 -14.48 -24.64 -1.86
CA LYS A 12 -15.70 -24.05 -1.29
C LYS A 12 -15.50 -22.76 -0.49
N LYS A 13 -14.30 -22.55 0.08
CA LYS A 13 -13.94 -21.29 0.76
C LYS A 13 -13.64 -20.22 -0.29
N LEU A 14 -12.85 -20.54 -1.33
CA LEU A 14 -12.53 -19.60 -2.41
C LEU A 14 -13.76 -19.19 -3.23
N ASP A 15 -14.73 -20.08 -3.42
CA ASP A 15 -15.99 -19.78 -4.11
C ASP A 15 -16.77 -18.65 -3.44
N ARG A 16 -16.53 -18.39 -2.15
CA ARG A 16 -17.17 -17.32 -1.38
C ARG A 16 -16.38 -16.02 -1.41
N LEU A 17 -15.08 -16.06 -1.70
CA LEU A 17 -14.21 -14.89 -1.73
C LEU A 17 -14.52 -13.99 -2.94
N ALA A 18 -14.66 -14.59 -4.12
CA ALA A 18 -14.93 -13.85 -5.36
C ALA A 18 -16.20 -12.98 -5.30
N PRO A 19 -17.38 -13.48 -4.86
CA PRO A 19 -18.57 -12.65 -4.77
C PRO A 19 -18.45 -11.56 -3.69
N GLN A 20 -17.83 -11.84 -2.54
CA GLN A 20 -17.60 -10.85 -1.48
C GLN A 20 -16.72 -9.69 -1.96
N LEU A 21 -15.64 -10.02 -2.66
CA LEU A 21 -14.73 -9.02 -3.18
C LEU A 21 -15.35 -8.21 -4.33
N ASN A 22 -16.14 -8.87 -5.18
CA ASN A 22 -16.87 -8.20 -6.25
C ASN A 22 -17.92 -7.21 -5.73
N GLU A 23 -18.61 -7.53 -4.63
CA GLU A 23 -19.54 -6.61 -3.97
C GLU A 23 -18.83 -5.33 -3.53
N HIS A 24 -17.69 -5.46 -2.84
CA HIS A 24 -16.91 -4.30 -2.41
C HIS A 24 -16.42 -3.46 -3.60
N PHE A 25 -15.95 -4.09 -4.68
CA PHE A 25 -15.47 -3.36 -5.87
C PHE A 25 -16.58 -2.62 -6.61
N VAL A 26 -17.77 -3.21 -6.72
CA VAL A 26 -18.93 -2.52 -7.29
C VAL A 26 -19.31 -1.31 -6.44
N GLU A 27 -19.35 -1.46 -5.11
CA GLU A 27 -19.65 -0.35 -4.22
C GLU A 27 -18.58 0.77 -4.31
N ILE A 28 -17.29 0.43 -4.41
CA ILE A 28 -16.22 1.42 -4.65
C ILE A 28 -16.45 2.16 -5.97
N GLN A 29 -16.78 1.46 -7.07
CA GLN A 29 -17.05 2.10 -8.36
C GLN A 29 -18.26 3.04 -8.31
N ASP A 30 -19.31 2.63 -7.59
CA ASP A 30 -20.51 3.44 -7.42
C ASP A 30 -20.22 4.71 -6.60
N LEU A 31 -19.44 4.58 -5.52
CA LEU A 31 -18.96 5.72 -4.74
C LEU A 31 -18.02 6.62 -5.57
N ASP A 32 -17.20 6.07 -6.46
CA ASP A 32 -16.34 6.85 -7.38
C ASP A 32 -17.15 7.67 -8.37
N ARG A 33 -18.21 7.07 -8.93
CA ARG A 33 -19.15 7.79 -9.78
C ARG A 33 -19.84 8.91 -9.00
N LYS A 34 -20.35 8.62 -7.80
CA LYS A 34 -21.01 9.60 -6.93
C LYS A 34 -20.07 10.77 -6.57
N SER A 35 -18.85 10.50 -6.10
CA SER A 35 -17.91 11.58 -5.77
C SER A 35 -17.53 12.45 -6.98
N ARG A 36 -17.47 11.89 -8.19
CA ARG A 36 -17.28 12.67 -9.43
C ARG A 36 -18.48 13.56 -9.72
N GLU A 37 -19.69 13.04 -9.56
CA GLU A 37 -20.92 13.83 -9.72
C GLU A 37 -21.01 14.97 -8.71
N ASP A 38 -20.67 14.71 -7.45
CA ASP A 38 -20.64 15.73 -6.40
C ASP A 38 -19.55 16.77 -6.66
N GLY A 39 -18.35 16.37 -7.10
CA GLY A 39 -17.34 17.31 -7.58
C GLY A 39 -17.82 18.20 -8.76
N ASN A 40 -18.64 17.65 -9.66
CA ASN A 40 -19.25 18.43 -10.74
C ASN A 40 -20.35 19.39 -10.23
N LYS A 41 -21.16 18.97 -9.23
CA LYS A 41 -22.14 19.85 -8.56
C LYS A 41 -21.44 20.99 -7.85
N LEU A 42 -20.34 20.70 -7.14
CA LEU A 42 -19.48 21.67 -6.45
C LEU A 42 -19.00 22.74 -7.44
N LYS A 43 -18.43 22.31 -8.56
CA LYS A 43 -17.93 23.21 -9.61
C LYS A 43 -19.03 24.09 -10.19
N LYS A 44 -20.23 23.53 -10.42
CA LYS A 44 -21.40 24.29 -10.89
C LYS A 44 -21.86 25.33 -9.87
N LEU A 45 -21.95 24.98 -8.59
CA LEU A 45 -22.32 25.89 -7.51
C LEU A 45 -21.32 27.06 -7.41
N CYS A 46 -20.02 26.78 -7.42
CA CYS A 46 -18.98 27.82 -7.42
C CYS A 46 -19.05 28.74 -8.65
N ASN A 47 -19.21 28.18 -9.85
CA ASN A 47 -19.31 28.97 -11.09
C ASN A 47 -20.55 29.87 -11.09
N SER A 48 -21.68 29.36 -10.59
CA SER A 48 -22.92 30.14 -10.48
C SER A 48 -22.78 31.31 -9.50
N ALA A 49 -21.93 31.20 -8.48
CA ALA A 49 -21.63 32.28 -7.55
C ALA A 49 -20.81 33.41 -8.19
N CYS A 50 -19.85 33.08 -9.08
CA CYS A 50 -19.07 34.08 -9.80
C CYS A 50 -19.86 34.81 -10.90
N SER A 51 -20.89 34.17 -11.46
CA SER A 51 -21.57 34.65 -12.67
C SER A 51 -22.79 35.55 -12.40
N THR A 52 -23.30 35.58 -11.16
CA THR A 52 -24.54 36.31 -10.84
C THR A 52 -24.31 37.79 -10.53
N GLN A 53 -24.91 38.67 -11.33
CA GLN A 53 -25.04 40.10 -11.03
C GLN A 53 -25.91 40.36 -9.77
N PRO A 54 -25.73 41.50 -9.08
CA PRO A 54 -26.45 41.80 -7.83
C PRO A 54 -27.98 41.86 -7.97
N ARG A 55 -28.69 41.14 -7.11
CA ARG A 55 -30.05 41.50 -6.63
C ARG A 55 -29.96 42.11 -5.23
N SER A 56 -31.09 42.60 -4.69
CA SER A 56 -31.18 43.42 -3.47
C SER A 56 -30.36 42.89 -2.27
N PRO A 57 -29.92 43.76 -1.33
CA PRO A 57 -28.99 43.38 -0.25
C PRO A 57 -29.50 42.29 0.69
N LYS A 58 -30.82 42.25 0.95
CA LYS A 58 -31.42 41.30 1.89
C LYS A 58 -31.57 39.91 1.27
N GLN A 59 -32.02 39.84 0.01
CA GLN A 59 -32.10 38.58 -0.74
C GLN A 59 -30.72 37.95 -1.00
N LYS A 60 -29.66 38.77 -1.11
CA LYS A 60 -28.28 38.27 -1.20
C LYS A 60 -27.84 37.52 0.06
N LYS A 61 -28.22 37.97 1.25
CA LYS A 61 -27.78 37.36 2.50
C LYS A 61 -28.39 35.97 2.66
N ASP A 62 -29.71 35.87 2.50
CA ASP A 62 -30.44 34.60 2.62
C ASP A 62 -29.98 33.58 1.55
N GLN A 63 -29.79 34.03 0.31
CA GLN A 63 -29.32 33.17 -0.79
C GLN A 63 -27.84 32.77 -0.64
N HIS A 64 -27.01 33.61 -0.03
CA HIS A 64 -25.61 33.28 0.26
C HIS A 64 -25.51 32.25 1.39
N GLU A 65 -26.34 32.38 2.43
CA GLU A 65 -26.40 31.46 3.56
C GLU A 65 -26.90 30.07 3.13
N GLU A 66 -27.93 30.01 2.28
CA GLU A 66 -28.41 28.76 1.70
C GLU A 66 -27.34 28.07 0.83
N ARG A 67 -26.64 28.84 -0.03
CA ARG A 67 -25.54 28.31 -0.85
C ARG A 67 -24.38 27.79 -0.01
N TYR A 68 -23.99 28.52 1.03
CA TYR A 68 -22.91 28.08 1.93
C TYR A 68 -23.31 26.79 2.64
N THR A 69 -24.56 26.66 3.06
CA THR A 69 -25.10 25.43 3.68
C THR A 69 -25.06 24.26 2.69
N GLN A 70 -25.48 24.46 1.43
CA GLN A 70 -25.41 23.44 0.38
C GLN A 70 -23.96 23.03 0.07
N LEU A 71 -23.03 24.00 0.05
CA LEU A 71 -21.61 23.78 -0.18
C LEU A 71 -20.99 22.92 0.92
N MET A 72 -21.21 23.28 2.19
CA MET A 72 -20.70 22.55 3.34
C MET A 72 -21.22 21.11 3.34
N LYS A 73 -22.53 20.93 3.12
CA LYS A 73 -23.13 19.59 3.05
C LYS A 73 -22.50 18.73 1.96
N LEU A 74 -22.29 19.30 0.77
CA LEU A 74 -21.70 18.56 -0.34
C LEU A 74 -20.25 18.15 -0.06
N LEU A 75 -19.48 19.00 0.63
CA LEU A 75 -18.11 18.69 1.03
C LEU A 75 -18.09 17.58 2.10
N ASP A 76 -18.99 17.62 3.08
CA ASP A 76 -19.12 16.58 4.10
C ASP A 76 -19.51 15.23 3.46
N ASP A 77 -20.51 15.23 2.56
CA ASP A 77 -20.94 14.03 1.83
C ASP A 77 -19.79 13.44 0.98
N MET A 78 -18.99 14.29 0.33
CA MET A 78 -17.81 13.86 -0.43
C MET A 78 -16.71 13.27 0.47
N GLU A 79 -16.49 13.84 1.65
CA GLU A 79 -15.54 13.32 2.62
C GLU A 79 -15.98 11.93 3.13
N GLU A 80 -17.27 11.77 3.44
CA GLU A 80 -17.86 10.50 3.88
C GLU A 80 -17.72 9.41 2.81
N ASP A 81 -18.04 9.73 1.55
CA ASP A 81 -17.86 8.81 0.42
C ASP A 81 -16.38 8.37 0.28
N CYS A 82 -15.43 9.29 0.46
CA CYS A 82 -14.00 8.97 0.41
C CYS A 82 -13.59 8.04 1.56
N LYS A 83 -14.06 8.29 2.78
CA LYS A 83 -13.80 7.41 3.94
C LYS A 83 -14.35 6.01 3.70
N ARG A 84 -15.58 5.90 3.17
CA ARG A 84 -16.22 4.62 2.87
C ARG A 84 -15.43 3.81 1.83
N LYS A 85 -14.91 4.46 0.78
CA LYS A 85 -14.03 3.79 -0.22
C LYS A 85 -12.77 3.21 0.41
N VAL A 86 -12.10 3.99 1.26
CA VAL A 86 -10.88 3.56 1.94
C VAL A 86 -11.18 2.36 2.84
N GLU A 87 -12.30 2.39 3.56
CA GLU A 87 -12.74 1.27 4.40
C GLU A 87 -13.05 0.01 3.59
N LEU A 88 -13.77 0.13 2.47
CA LEU A 88 -14.05 -0.99 1.56
C LEU A 88 -12.77 -1.58 0.98
N ALA A 89 -11.82 -0.74 0.57
CA ALA A 89 -10.53 -1.18 0.07
C ALA A 89 -9.75 -1.91 1.17
N SER A 90 -9.65 -1.35 2.37
CA SER A 90 -9.00 -1.99 3.52
C SER A 90 -9.62 -3.35 3.84
N THR A 91 -10.94 -3.41 3.90
CA THR A 91 -11.68 -4.65 4.19
C THR A 91 -11.43 -5.70 3.12
N SER A 92 -11.35 -5.29 1.85
CA SER A 92 -11.01 -6.16 0.73
C SER A 92 -9.61 -6.75 0.86
N TYR A 93 -8.62 -5.91 1.16
CA TYR A 93 -7.23 -6.36 1.40
C TYR A 93 -7.14 -7.31 2.59
N GLU A 94 -7.75 -6.98 3.73
CA GLU A 94 -7.77 -7.85 4.91
C GLU A 94 -8.46 -9.19 4.64
N THR A 95 -9.52 -9.18 3.84
CA THR A 95 -10.22 -10.41 3.46
C THR A 95 -9.27 -11.29 2.66
N VAL A 96 -8.68 -10.76 1.58
CA VAL A 96 -7.73 -11.51 0.75
C VAL A 96 -6.55 -12.03 1.59
N ASP A 97 -5.97 -11.21 2.45
CA ASP A 97 -4.87 -11.59 3.35
C ASP A 97 -5.24 -12.75 4.29
N LYS A 98 -6.44 -12.73 4.87
CA LYS A 98 -6.96 -13.84 5.69
C LYS A 98 -7.02 -15.15 4.89
N TYR A 99 -7.45 -15.10 3.63
CA TYR A 99 -7.49 -16.29 2.77
C TYR A 99 -6.10 -16.79 2.38
N ILE A 100 -5.14 -15.90 2.13
CA ILE A 100 -3.72 -16.24 1.87
C ILE A 100 -3.11 -16.92 3.10
N ASN A 101 -3.29 -16.34 4.29
CA ASN A 101 -2.77 -16.91 5.53
C ASN A 101 -3.40 -18.28 5.85
N ASP A 102 -4.69 -18.46 5.58
CA ASP A 102 -5.38 -19.75 5.72
C ASP A 102 -4.85 -20.78 4.72
N LEU A 103 -4.55 -20.35 3.50
CA LEU A 103 -3.93 -21.13 2.43
C LEU A 103 -2.57 -21.65 2.86
N ASP A 104 -1.68 -20.75 3.29
CA ASP A 104 -0.31 -21.08 3.69
C ASP A 104 -0.29 -22.04 4.88
N LYS A 105 -1.16 -21.83 5.89
CA LYS A 105 -1.31 -22.76 7.02
C LYS A 105 -1.78 -24.14 6.59
N SER A 106 -2.70 -24.19 5.61
CA SER A 106 -3.22 -25.46 5.09
C SER A 106 -2.16 -26.19 4.27
N TYR A 107 -1.40 -25.45 3.46
CA TYR A 107 -0.27 -25.95 2.70
C TYR A 107 0.83 -26.49 3.63
N LEU A 108 1.21 -25.75 4.66
CA LEU A 108 2.22 -26.18 5.64
C LEU A 108 1.82 -27.46 6.39
N LYS A 109 0.55 -27.58 6.79
CA LYS A 109 0.05 -28.81 7.42
C LYS A 109 0.05 -30.00 6.45
N PHE A 110 -0.23 -29.74 5.18
CA PHE A 110 -0.18 -30.77 4.15
C PHE A 110 1.25 -31.24 3.90
N THR A 111 2.21 -30.32 3.74
CA THR A 111 3.62 -30.66 3.54
C THR A 111 4.17 -31.43 4.74
N GLN A 112 3.89 -30.98 5.98
CA GLN A 112 4.27 -31.70 7.20
C GLN A 112 3.71 -33.13 7.27
N ASN A 113 2.47 -33.35 6.83
CA ASN A 113 1.88 -34.70 6.78
C ASN A 113 2.50 -35.59 5.70
N VAL A 114 3.04 -35.01 4.63
CA VAL A 114 3.72 -35.75 3.54
C VAL A 114 5.18 -36.02 3.88
N THR A 115 5.84 -35.13 4.62
CA THR A 115 7.25 -35.25 5.05
C THR A 115 7.41 -35.93 6.41
N ALA A 116 6.33 -36.25 7.12
CA ALA A 116 6.39 -36.99 8.37
C ALA A 116 6.96 -38.41 8.11
N PRO A 117 8.05 -38.82 8.78
CA PRO A 117 8.59 -40.15 8.62
C PRO A 117 7.54 -41.17 9.09
N VAL A 118 7.18 -42.09 8.21
CA VAL A 118 6.22 -43.15 8.51
C VAL A 118 6.91 -44.18 9.39
N ASP A 119 6.74 -44.07 10.71
CA ASP A 119 7.28 -45.02 11.67
C ASP A 119 6.46 -46.33 11.62
N HIS A 120 6.85 -47.24 10.71
CA HIS A 120 6.30 -48.58 10.57
C HIS A 120 7.02 -49.59 11.50
N ASN A 121 7.08 -49.34 12.81
CA ASN A 121 7.31 -50.45 13.74
C ASN A 121 6.88 -50.20 15.19
N LYS A 122 5.64 -50.59 15.55
CA LYS A 122 5.39 -51.23 16.86
C LYS A 122 4.04 -51.93 16.89
N LYS A 123 4.06 -53.25 16.75
CA LYS A 123 2.96 -54.12 17.20
C LYS A 123 3.10 -54.41 18.70
N HIS A 124 2.07 -53.99 19.44
CA HIS A 124 1.32 -54.76 20.43
C HIS A 124 1.99 -55.19 21.77
N HIS A 125 1.53 -54.60 22.88
CA HIS A 125 0.78 -55.39 23.88
C HIS A 125 -0.13 -54.51 24.75
N GLN A 126 -1.39 -54.94 24.86
CA GLN A 126 -2.46 -54.34 25.65
C GLN A 126 -2.26 -54.57 27.15
N LYS A 127 -2.70 -53.64 27.99
CA LYS A 127 -3.79 -53.86 28.96
C LYS A 127 -4.27 -52.56 29.62
N ALA A 128 -5.54 -52.59 29.99
CA ALA A 128 -6.40 -51.47 30.31
C ALA A 128 -6.38 -51.05 31.80
N SER A 129 -6.99 -49.89 32.03
CA SER A 129 -7.98 -49.58 33.07
C SER A 129 -7.58 -48.72 34.29
N THR A 130 -8.31 -47.60 34.39
CA THR A 130 -8.89 -46.97 35.60
C THR A 130 -8.06 -46.05 36.50
N GLY A 131 -8.63 -44.86 36.78
CA GLY A 131 -8.58 -44.28 38.14
C GLY A 131 -7.94 -42.91 38.36
N ARG A 132 -8.71 -41.85 38.15
CA ARG A 132 -9.08 -40.80 39.16
C ARG A 132 -7.99 -39.97 39.91
N LYS A 133 -8.15 -38.64 39.78
CA LYS A 133 -7.94 -37.51 40.74
C LYS A 133 -6.54 -36.83 40.90
N LYS A 134 -6.52 -35.57 40.45
CA LYS A 134 -6.39 -34.31 41.23
C LYS A 134 -5.06 -34.06 41.99
N LYS A 135 -4.34 -32.96 41.65
CA LYS A 135 -4.20 -31.71 42.46
C LYS A 135 -2.94 -30.88 42.10
N ARG A 136 -3.21 -29.64 41.66
CA ARG A 136 -2.51 -28.34 41.88
C ARG A 136 -1.11 -28.35 42.52
N LYS A 137 -0.17 -27.56 41.97
CA LYS A 137 0.35 -26.33 42.62
C LYS A 137 1.14 -25.45 41.64
N ALA A 138 1.14 -24.15 41.93
CA ALA A 138 1.64 -23.02 41.16
C ALA A 138 2.99 -22.50 41.68
N SER A 139 3.50 -21.47 41.00
CA SER A 139 4.44 -20.40 41.40
C SER A 139 5.78 -20.46 40.62
N GLU A 140 6.10 -19.56 39.68
CA GLU A 140 6.62 -18.16 39.81
C GLU A 140 8.06 -18.12 40.38
N VAL A 141 9.09 -17.37 39.93
CA VAL A 141 9.35 -16.26 38.98
C VAL A 141 10.88 -16.21 38.68
N ALA A 142 11.29 -15.33 37.74
CA ALA A 142 12.56 -14.56 37.67
C ALA A 142 13.69 -15.16 36.79
N GLU A 143 13.88 -14.64 35.56
CA GLU A 143 14.66 -13.43 35.17
C GLU A 143 16.17 -13.69 35.10
N THR A 144 16.75 -13.63 33.88
CA THR A 144 18.02 -12.95 33.59
C THR A 144 18.11 -12.57 32.10
N ASP A 145 18.18 -11.26 31.90
CA ASP A 145 18.86 -10.41 30.91
C ASP A 145 19.83 -11.01 29.85
N GLY A 146 19.94 -10.33 28.69
CA GLY A 146 21.23 -10.14 28.02
C GLY A 146 21.44 -10.63 26.57
N THR A 147 20.89 -9.88 25.61
CA THR A 147 21.57 -9.31 24.42
C THR A 147 22.35 -10.21 23.41
N ALA A 148 21.76 -10.29 22.20
CA ALA A 148 22.33 -10.19 20.85
C ALA A 148 23.51 -11.08 20.43
N THR A 149 23.29 -11.94 19.41
CA THR A 149 23.50 -11.66 17.97
C THR A 149 23.55 -13.02 17.27
N GLU A 150 22.59 -13.33 16.42
CA GLU A 150 22.81 -14.32 15.36
C GLU A 150 21.84 -14.05 14.20
N SER A 151 22.48 -13.84 13.06
CA SER A 151 21.96 -13.74 11.70
C SER A 151 20.85 -14.73 11.41
N LEU A 152 19.69 -14.22 10.98
CA LEU A 152 18.79 -14.97 10.14
C LEU A 152 18.63 -14.18 8.84
N ASP A 153 19.38 -14.65 7.85
CA ASP A 153 19.22 -14.36 6.44
C ASP A 153 17.74 -14.54 6.06
N PHE A 154 17.04 -13.41 5.95
CA PHE A 154 15.69 -13.35 5.43
C PHE A 154 15.77 -13.34 3.90
N ASP A 155 16.11 -14.50 3.33
CA ASP A 155 15.88 -14.77 1.92
C ASP A 155 14.39 -15.09 1.75
N SER A 156 13.58 -14.04 1.85
CA SER A 156 12.20 -14.07 1.37
C SER A 156 12.22 -13.48 -0.02
N PRO A 157 11.73 -14.19 -1.05
CA PRO A 157 11.57 -13.59 -2.36
C PRO A 157 10.55 -12.47 -2.21
N LEU A 158 11.05 -11.23 -2.12
CA LEU A 158 10.29 -10.04 -2.47
C LEU A 158 9.72 -10.33 -3.85
N VAL A 159 8.43 -10.67 -3.87
CA VAL A 159 7.62 -10.55 -5.07
C VAL A 159 7.68 -9.09 -5.46
N GLU A 160 8.65 -8.78 -6.32
CA GLU A 160 8.72 -7.55 -7.08
C GLU A 160 7.44 -7.54 -7.91
N MET A 161 6.41 -6.90 -7.35
CA MET A 161 5.24 -6.54 -8.10
C MET A 161 5.73 -5.89 -9.38
N PRO A 162 5.24 -6.32 -10.57
CA PRO A 162 5.72 -5.82 -11.84
C PRO A 162 5.65 -4.29 -11.80
N VAL A 163 6.83 -3.66 -11.88
CA VAL A 163 6.98 -2.21 -11.93
C VAL A 163 6.06 -1.70 -13.02
N ASP A 164 5.17 -0.78 -12.65
CA ASP A 164 4.19 -0.20 -13.56
C ASP A 164 4.93 0.31 -14.81
N PRO A 165 4.62 -0.20 -16.03
CA PRO A 165 5.28 0.20 -17.26
C PRO A 165 5.19 1.70 -17.59
N ASN A 166 4.37 2.45 -16.86
CA ASN A 166 4.14 3.87 -17.06
C ASN A 166 4.89 4.77 -16.05
N GLU A 167 5.77 4.21 -15.20
CA GLU A 167 6.54 5.03 -14.26
C GLU A 167 7.75 5.71 -14.95
N PRO A 168 7.87 7.05 -14.90
CA PRO A 168 8.99 7.76 -15.53
C PRO A 168 10.33 7.38 -14.89
N THR A 169 11.30 7.05 -15.73
CA THR A 169 12.65 6.66 -15.29
C THR A 169 13.57 7.87 -15.17
N TYR A 170 14.39 7.88 -14.12
CA TYR A 170 15.29 8.96 -13.76
C TYR A 170 16.73 8.47 -13.61
N CYS A 171 17.64 9.42 -13.41
CA CYS A 171 19.08 9.18 -13.26
C CYS A 171 19.69 8.49 -14.51
N TYR A 172 21.00 8.30 -14.50
CA TYR A 172 21.69 7.53 -15.54
C TYR A 172 21.47 6.01 -15.41
N CYS A 173 20.85 5.56 -14.31
CA CYS A 173 20.50 4.17 -14.09
C CYS A 173 19.16 3.78 -14.75
N HIS A 174 18.41 4.76 -15.29
CA HIS A 174 17.10 4.55 -15.91
C HIS A 174 16.15 3.74 -15.02
N GLN A 175 16.17 4.01 -13.72
CA GLN A 175 15.29 3.38 -12.74
C GLN A 175 14.23 4.37 -12.29
N VAL A 176 13.15 3.85 -11.71
CA VAL A 176 12.11 4.65 -11.05
C VAL A 176 12.67 5.46 -9.90
N SER A 177 11.89 6.42 -9.38
CA SER A 177 12.32 7.23 -8.24
C SER A 177 12.43 6.37 -6.98
N PHE A 178 13.62 6.23 -6.41
CA PHE A 178 13.83 5.53 -5.14
C PHE A 178 14.70 6.31 -4.15
N GLY A 179 14.32 6.28 -2.87
CA GLY A 179 15.07 6.90 -1.79
C GLY A 179 15.19 8.42 -1.94
N GLN A 180 16.37 8.96 -1.60
CA GLN A 180 16.66 10.39 -1.71
C GLN A 180 17.13 10.76 -3.13
N MET A 181 16.51 11.80 -3.71
CA MET A 181 16.81 12.29 -5.05
C MET A 181 17.22 13.76 -5.03
N ILE A 182 18.08 14.14 -5.98
CA ILE A 182 18.54 15.51 -6.19
C ILE A 182 18.26 15.94 -7.62
N MET A 183 17.82 17.20 -7.77
CA MET A 183 17.62 17.83 -9.07
C MET A 183 18.88 18.57 -9.51
N CYS A 184 19.23 18.47 -10.80
CA CYS A 184 20.29 19.24 -11.41
C CYS A 184 19.80 20.66 -11.73
N ASP A 185 20.47 21.68 -11.20
CA ASP A 185 20.12 23.11 -11.39
C ASP A 185 20.35 23.65 -12.81
N ASN A 186 20.86 22.82 -13.72
CA ASN A 186 20.99 23.21 -15.12
C ASN A 186 19.67 22.95 -15.86
N LYS A 187 18.99 24.03 -16.26
CA LYS A 187 17.71 24.01 -17.01
C LYS A 187 17.78 23.33 -18.38
N THR A 188 18.98 23.02 -18.89
CA THR A 188 19.19 22.29 -20.15
C THR A 188 19.57 20.83 -19.91
N CYS A 189 19.33 20.28 -18.73
CA CYS A 189 19.62 18.89 -18.42
C CYS A 189 18.43 18.02 -18.88
N ASN A 190 18.70 16.92 -19.59
CA ASN A 190 17.63 16.07 -20.12
C ASN A 190 16.99 15.14 -19.07
N ILE A 191 17.71 14.83 -17.99
CA ILE A 191 17.27 13.85 -16.98
C ILE A 191 16.71 14.56 -15.74
N GLU A 192 17.27 15.73 -15.42
CA GLU A 192 16.91 16.61 -14.30
C GLU A 192 17.03 16.00 -12.90
N TRP A 193 16.72 14.72 -12.68
CA TRP A 193 16.65 14.05 -11.38
C TRP A 193 17.61 12.88 -11.26
N PHE A 194 18.29 12.77 -10.11
CA PHE A 194 19.31 11.76 -9.85
C PHE A 194 19.20 11.19 -8.43
N HIS A 195 19.46 9.89 -8.27
CA HIS A 195 19.50 9.24 -6.96
C HIS A 195 20.78 9.57 -6.21
N PHE A 196 20.69 9.80 -4.90
CA PHE A 196 21.83 10.08 -4.03
C PHE A 196 22.93 9.01 -4.15
N GLN A 197 22.54 7.74 -4.08
CA GLN A 197 23.47 6.61 -4.20
C GLN A 197 24.17 6.56 -5.57
N CYS A 198 23.46 6.91 -6.63
CA CYS A 198 24.03 6.99 -7.96
C CYS A 198 25.05 8.14 -8.06
N VAL A 199 24.74 9.33 -7.53
CA VAL A 199 25.66 10.47 -7.63
C VAL A 199 26.66 10.58 -6.47
N GLY A 200 26.73 9.56 -5.61
CA GLY A 200 27.64 9.50 -4.46
C GLY A 200 27.35 10.55 -3.38
N LEU A 201 26.10 11.01 -3.28
CA LEU A 201 25.67 11.92 -2.22
C LEU A 201 25.12 11.10 -1.05
N THR A 202 25.53 11.46 0.16
CA THR A 202 25.02 10.87 1.42
C THR A 202 24.09 11.82 2.18
N SER A 203 24.09 13.09 1.83
CA SER A 203 23.23 14.12 2.42
C SER A 203 22.98 15.23 1.41
N THR A 204 21.89 15.98 1.62
CA THR A 204 21.51 17.09 0.76
C THR A 204 22.62 18.15 0.75
N PRO A 205 23.24 18.43 -0.41
CA PRO A 205 24.28 19.45 -0.50
C PRO A 205 23.65 20.83 -0.24
N ARG A 206 24.39 21.71 0.45
CA ARG A 206 23.97 23.09 0.66
C ARG A 206 24.27 23.91 -0.61
N GLY A 207 23.23 24.38 -1.28
CA GLY A 207 23.33 25.25 -2.45
C GLY A 207 23.07 24.54 -3.78
N LYS A 208 23.58 25.12 -4.87
CA LYS A 208 23.29 24.61 -6.22
C LYS A 208 24.07 23.35 -6.53
N TRP A 209 23.39 22.34 -7.07
CA TRP A 209 23.99 21.07 -7.47
C TRP A 209 23.80 20.82 -8.97
N TYR A 210 24.84 20.28 -9.59
CA TYR A 210 24.87 19.95 -11.01
C TYR A 210 25.28 18.50 -11.18
N CYS A 211 24.71 17.75 -12.13
CA CYS A 211 25.17 16.41 -12.46
C CYS A 211 26.53 16.43 -13.19
N ASP A 212 27.25 15.31 -13.28
CA ASP A 212 28.62 15.29 -13.84
C ASP A 212 28.71 15.75 -15.31
N ASN A 213 27.64 15.53 -16.08
CA ASN A 213 27.50 16.06 -17.44
C ASN A 213 27.38 17.60 -17.46
N CYS A 214 26.69 18.18 -16.48
CA CYS A 214 26.52 19.63 -16.37
C CYS A 214 27.73 20.30 -15.69
N LYS A 215 28.33 19.67 -14.67
CA LYS A 215 29.59 20.14 -14.05
C LYS A 215 30.69 20.30 -15.09
N SER A 216 30.81 19.36 -16.02
CA SER A 216 31.82 19.39 -17.08
C SER A 216 31.64 20.55 -18.05
N LYS A 217 30.39 20.93 -18.36
CA LYS A 217 30.08 22.09 -19.22
C LYS A 217 30.34 23.42 -18.50
N VAL A 218 30.03 23.51 -17.21
CA VAL A 218 30.30 24.70 -16.40
C VAL A 218 31.80 24.95 -16.24
N LYS A 219 32.61 23.89 -16.05
CA LYS A 219 34.08 24.01 -15.93
C LYS A 219 34.79 24.40 -17.24
N ARG A 220 34.17 24.18 -18.40
CA ARG A 220 34.75 24.51 -19.72
C ARG A 220 34.39 25.92 -20.23
N GLY A 221 33.67 26.72 -19.43
CA GLY A 221 33.33 28.12 -19.76
C GLY A 221 34.51 29.10 -19.66
N ARG A 222 35.58 28.91 -20.45
CA ARG A 222 36.46 30.04 -20.83
C ARG A 222 35.84 30.74 -22.04
N LYS A 223 35.33 31.95 -21.78
CA LYS A 223 34.98 33.08 -22.66
C LYS A 223 34.19 32.79 -23.95
N PRO A 224 33.01 33.42 -24.15
CA PRO A 224 32.37 33.43 -25.47
C PRO A 224 33.26 34.22 -26.44
N SER A 225 33.72 33.56 -27.50
CA SER A 225 34.30 34.23 -28.67
C SER A 225 33.13 34.71 -29.51
N ALA A 226 32.97 36.02 -29.62
CA ALA A 226 32.12 36.65 -30.61
C ALA A 226 32.73 36.42 -32.00
N LEU A 227 31.95 35.82 -32.90
CA LEU A 227 32.14 35.74 -34.36
C LEU A 227 30.79 35.27 -34.90
N ASN A 228 30.22 35.80 -35.98
CA ASN A 228 30.45 36.95 -36.85
C ASN A 228 29.14 37.11 -37.64
#